data_AF-A0A9D3AD53-F1
#
_entry.id   AF-A0A9D3AD53-F1
#
_cell.length_a   1.000
_cell.length_b   1.000
_cell.length_c   1.000
_cell.angle_alpha   90.00
_cell.angle_beta   90.00
_cell.angle_gamma   90.00
#
_symmetry.space_group_name_H-M   'P 1'
#
loop_
_entity.id
_entity.type
_entity.pdbx_description
1 polymer ?
#
loop_
_entity_poly.entity_id
_entity_poly.type
_entity_poly.pdbx_seq_one_letter_code
_entity_poly.pdbx_strand_id
1 'polypeptide(L)'
;MVTVADIIALPAFTRVEPIAPCEGAERREVRNVGILDCPPDYNEYSVYKPGELILTNLGFAYGNPDLAEKSLLAMMRRDVAAIAIKTVYEPPISDAVRAASEACGVPLYLYDGAYHETVAYQSLALIQRDRDELDKGRALDELMVAHDGDRVRMRLSSLVGVTGSKLQCFAFALRAGDTCSFYAMLDSVSLAMAGGG
;
A
#
# COMPACT_ATOMS: atom_id res chain seq x y z
N MET A 1 -4.72 0.32 7.60
CA MET A 1 -4.80 -0.75 6.60
C MET A 1 -4.63 -0.10 5.25
N VAL A 2 -3.57 -0.44 4.52
CA VAL A 2 -3.30 0.09 3.18
C VAL A 2 -4.25 -0.52 2.16
N THR A 3 -4.80 0.32 1.27
CA THR A 3 -5.75 -0.05 0.23
C THR A 3 -5.15 0.08 -1.17
N VAL A 4 -5.86 -0.44 -2.17
CA VAL A 4 -5.50 -0.25 -3.59
C VAL A 4 -5.40 1.24 -3.93
N ALA A 5 -6.32 2.07 -3.43
CA ALA A 5 -6.30 3.52 -3.63
C ALA A 5 -4.99 4.17 -3.16
N ASP A 6 -4.52 3.76 -1.98
CA ASP A 6 -3.29 4.29 -1.38
C ASP A 6 -2.05 3.93 -2.22
N ILE A 7 -2.01 2.71 -2.76
CA ILE A 7 -0.91 2.25 -3.60
C ILE A 7 -0.89 2.99 -4.94
N ILE A 8 -2.01 3.06 -5.65
CA ILE A 8 -2.06 3.70 -6.98
C ILE A 8 -1.86 5.22 -6.92
N ALA A 9 -2.02 5.83 -5.74
CA ALA A 9 -1.71 7.23 -5.49
C ALA A 9 -0.22 7.50 -5.20
N LEU A 10 0.62 6.46 -5.10
CA LEU A 10 2.05 6.63 -4.85
C LEU A 10 2.73 7.40 -6.00
N PRO A 11 3.73 8.26 -5.70
CA PRO A 11 4.45 9.03 -6.73
C PRO A 11 5.14 8.19 -7.80
N ALA A 12 5.39 6.89 -7.54
CA ALA A 12 5.90 5.96 -8.53
C ALA A 12 4.92 5.73 -9.71
N PHE A 13 3.64 6.03 -9.53
CA PHE A 13 2.64 6.05 -10.60
C PHE A 13 2.47 7.49 -11.12
N THR A 14 2.73 7.71 -12.41
CA THR A 14 2.52 9.02 -13.05
C THR A 14 1.15 9.11 -13.72
N ARG A 15 0.61 7.97 -14.16
CA ARG A 15 -0.74 7.85 -14.73
C ARG A 15 -1.27 6.48 -14.38
N VAL A 16 -2.53 6.41 -13.99
CA VAL A 16 -3.23 5.17 -13.68
C VAL A 16 -4.60 5.22 -14.34
N GLU A 17 -4.96 4.19 -15.08
CA GLU A 17 -6.24 4.08 -15.76
C GLU A 17 -6.91 2.75 -15.42
N PRO A 18 -8.13 2.77 -14.86
CA PRO A 18 -8.87 1.54 -14.62
C PRO A 18 -9.30 0.91 -15.96
N ILE A 19 -9.13 -0.40 -16.06
CA ILE A 19 -9.52 -1.18 -17.25
C ILE A 19 -11.01 -1.52 -17.23
N ALA A 20 -11.58 -1.79 -16.06
CA ALA A 20 -12.99 -2.14 -15.90
C ALA A 20 -13.52 -1.56 -14.57
N PRO A 21 -14.78 -1.14 -14.51
CA PRO A 21 -15.40 -0.72 -13.26
C PRO A 21 -15.58 -1.94 -12.36
N CYS A 22 -14.90 -1.94 -11.21
CA CYS A 22 -15.05 -2.95 -10.17
C CYS A 22 -15.53 -2.23 -8.90
N GLU A 23 -16.75 -2.51 -8.46
CA GLU A 23 -17.31 -1.83 -7.28
C GLU A 23 -16.44 -2.11 -6.04
N GLY A 24 -16.02 -1.05 -5.35
CA GLY A 24 -15.18 -1.17 -4.15
C GLY A 24 -13.72 -1.58 -4.43
N ALA A 25 -13.30 -1.64 -5.70
CA ALA A 25 -11.94 -1.95 -6.12
C ALA A 25 -10.86 -1.22 -5.31
N GLU A 26 -10.99 0.10 -5.22
CA GLU A 26 -10.02 0.97 -4.55
C GLU A 26 -9.93 0.73 -3.04
N ARG A 27 -10.99 0.16 -2.42
CA ARG A 27 -11.03 -0.14 -0.98
C ARG A 27 -10.44 -1.49 -0.60
N ARG A 28 -10.08 -2.33 -1.59
CA ARG A 28 -9.48 -3.64 -1.32
C ARG A 28 -8.18 -3.47 -0.55
N GLU A 29 -8.00 -4.28 0.49
CA GLU A 29 -6.77 -4.31 1.31
C GLU A 29 -5.60 -4.82 0.47
N VAL A 30 -4.45 -4.14 0.57
CA VAL A 30 -3.19 -4.59 -0.01
C VAL A 30 -2.26 -5.05 1.10
N ARG A 31 -1.96 -6.35 1.13
CA ARG A 31 -1.15 -6.98 2.19
C ARG A 31 0.33 -7.12 1.84
N ASN A 32 0.62 -7.19 0.55
CA ASN A 32 1.96 -7.35 0.00
C ASN A 32 1.97 -6.94 -1.48
N VAL A 33 3.14 -6.87 -2.11
CA VAL A 33 3.28 -6.58 -3.54
C VAL A 33 4.13 -7.63 -4.22
N GLY A 34 3.66 -8.13 -5.36
CA GLY A 34 4.36 -9.10 -6.21
C GLY A 34 4.67 -8.53 -7.59
N ILE A 35 5.77 -8.98 -8.20
CA ILE A 35 6.09 -8.71 -9.60
C ILE A 35 5.84 -10.00 -10.38
N LEU A 36 5.06 -9.91 -11.45
CA LEU A 36 4.77 -11.02 -12.36
C LEU A 36 5.55 -10.82 -13.67
N ASP A 37 6.51 -11.70 -13.89
CA ASP A 37 7.45 -11.69 -15.01
C ASP A 37 7.53 -13.04 -15.75
N CYS A 38 6.71 -14.03 -15.37
CA CYS A 38 6.73 -15.36 -15.95
C CYS A 38 5.33 -15.89 -16.36
N PRO A 39 5.24 -16.80 -17.35
CA PRO A 39 4.01 -17.52 -17.70
C PRO A 39 3.44 -18.37 -16.54
N PRO A 40 2.16 -18.77 -16.58
CA PRO A 40 1.51 -19.55 -15.51
C PRO A 40 1.93 -21.02 -15.47
N ASP A 41 2.97 -21.40 -16.22
CA ASP A 41 3.31 -22.80 -16.52
C ASP A 41 4.00 -23.52 -15.35
N TYR A 42 4.48 -22.78 -14.34
CA TYR A 42 5.02 -23.33 -13.10
C TYR A 42 4.11 -23.02 -11.91
N ASN A 43 3.49 -24.06 -11.33
CA ASN A 43 2.64 -24.01 -10.14
C ASN A 43 1.44 -23.05 -10.20
N GLU A 44 0.99 -22.64 -11.40
CA GLU A 44 -0.18 -21.76 -11.59
C GLU A 44 -0.20 -20.55 -10.65
N TYR A 45 0.94 -19.89 -10.49
CA TYR A 45 1.08 -18.71 -9.63
C TYR A 45 0.77 -18.96 -8.13
N SER A 46 0.92 -20.19 -7.62
CA SER A 46 0.63 -20.52 -6.21
C SER A 46 1.48 -19.79 -5.17
N VAL A 47 2.63 -19.25 -5.59
CA VAL A 47 3.50 -18.41 -4.77
C VAL A 47 2.83 -17.09 -4.40
N TYR A 48 2.02 -16.54 -5.30
CA TYR A 48 1.24 -15.34 -5.05
C TYR A 48 0.04 -15.65 -4.16
N LYS A 49 -0.22 -14.74 -3.22
CA LYS A 49 -1.20 -14.93 -2.14
C LYS A 49 -2.41 -13.99 -2.32
N PRO A 50 -3.55 -14.34 -1.69
CA PRO A 50 -4.68 -13.43 -1.64
C PRO A 50 -4.31 -12.08 -1.01
N GLY A 51 -4.82 -10.99 -1.56
CA GLY A 51 -4.57 -9.62 -1.10
C GLY A 51 -3.23 -9.01 -1.53
N GLU A 52 -2.45 -9.67 -2.38
CA GLU A 52 -1.26 -9.05 -2.99
C GLU A 52 -1.65 -8.10 -4.12
N LEU A 53 -0.94 -6.99 -4.30
CA LEU A 53 -1.04 -6.20 -5.53
C LEU A 53 0.04 -6.67 -6.51
N ILE A 54 -0.35 -7.01 -7.74
CA ILE A 54 0.56 -7.59 -8.73
C ILE A 54 0.96 -6.53 -9.76
N LEU A 55 2.26 -6.36 -9.94
CA LEU A 55 2.85 -5.50 -10.97
C LEU A 55 3.30 -6.36 -12.14
N THR A 56 2.98 -5.96 -13.36
CA THR A 56 3.48 -6.64 -14.56
C THR A 56 3.53 -5.70 -15.75
N ASN A 57 4.34 -6.02 -16.76
CA ASN A 57 4.24 -5.42 -18.09
C ASN A 57 3.81 -6.45 -19.14
N LEU A 58 3.51 -7.69 -18.72
CA LEU A 58 3.23 -8.84 -19.58
C LEU A 58 4.31 -9.09 -20.65
N GLY A 59 5.55 -8.64 -20.43
CA GLY A 59 6.64 -8.74 -21.41
C GLY A 59 6.97 -10.19 -21.79
N PHE A 60 6.76 -11.15 -20.88
CA PHE A 60 6.92 -12.58 -21.14
C PHE A 60 5.92 -13.12 -22.17
N ALA A 61 4.78 -12.45 -22.37
CA ALA A 61 3.80 -12.85 -23.36
C ALA A 61 4.27 -12.51 -24.79
N TYR A 62 5.24 -11.60 -24.94
CA TYR A 62 5.84 -11.22 -26.23
C TYR A 62 4.79 -10.96 -27.34
N GLY A 63 3.73 -10.21 -26.99
CA GLY A 63 2.64 -9.88 -27.90
C GLY A 63 1.64 -11.02 -28.16
N ASN A 64 1.76 -12.18 -27.51
CA ASN A 64 0.77 -13.25 -27.56
C ASN A 64 -0.45 -12.92 -26.68
N PRO A 65 -1.62 -12.60 -27.28
CA PRO A 65 -2.80 -12.21 -26.52
C PRO A 65 -3.38 -13.36 -25.70
N ASP A 66 -3.32 -14.60 -26.20
CA ASP A 66 -3.85 -15.77 -25.49
C ASP A 66 -3.07 -16.06 -24.21
N LEU A 67 -1.73 -15.89 -24.27
CA LEU A 67 -0.88 -16.06 -23.09
C LEU A 67 -1.11 -14.94 -22.07
N ALA A 68 -1.23 -13.69 -22.53
CA ALA A 68 -1.57 -12.56 -21.67
C ALA A 68 -2.92 -12.76 -20.96
N GLU A 69 -3.96 -13.14 -21.71
CA GLU A 69 -5.27 -13.47 -21.17
C GLU A 69 -5.19 -14.61 -20.15
N LYS A 70 -4.57 -15.74 -20.51
CA LYS A 70 -4.39 -16.89 -19.62
C LYS A 70 -3.72 -16.49 -18.31
N SER A 71 -2.67 -15.67 -18.38
CA SER A 71 -1.95 -15.16 -17.20
C SER A 71 -2.81 -14.27 -16.31
N LEU A 72 -3.52 -13.30 -16.88
CA LEU A 72 -4.37 -12.38 -16.11
C LEU A 72 -5.52 -13.15 -15.44
N LEU A 73 -6.18 -14.03 -16.17
CA LEU A 73 -7.25 -14.89 -15.63
C LEU A 73 -6.73 -15.81 -14.52
N ALA A 74 -5.54 -16.40 -14.68
CA ALA A 74 -4.92 -17.22 -13.65
C ALA A 74 -4.59 -16.42 -12.39
N MET A 75 -4.11 -15.18 -12.55
CA MET A 75 -3.79 -14.32 -11.42
C MET A 75 -5.03 -13.87 -10.64
N MET A 76 -6.13 -13.53 -11.34
CA MET A 76 -7.40 -13.20 -10.68
C MET A 76 -7.92 -14.34 -9.80
N ARG A 77 -7.74 -15.60 -10.22
CA ARG A 77 -8.10 -16.77 -9.39
C ARG A 77 -7.32 -16.89 -8.08
N ARG A 78 -6.23 -16.14 -7.91
CA ARG A 78 -5.46 -16.07 -6.67
C ARG A 78 -6.03 -15.09 -5.64
N ASP A 79 -7.12 -14.39 -5.98
CA ASP A 79 -7.77 -13.35 -5.14
C ASP A 79 -6.80 -12.23 -4.73
N VAL A 80 -5.99 -11.78 -5.70
CA VAL A 80 -5.09 -10.64 -5.51
C VAL A 80 -5.90 -9.35 -5.28
N ALA A 81 -5.29 -8.38 -4.61
CA ALA A 81 -5.93 -7.09 -4.33
C ALA A 81 -6.20 -6.30 -5.61
N ALA A 82 -5.24 -6.28 -6.53
CA ALA A 82 -5.31 -5.63 -7.84
C ALA A 82 -4.19 -6.15 -8.76
N ILE A 83 -4.32 -5.89 -10.07
CA ILE A 83 -3.24 -6.10 -11.04
C ILE A 83 -2.96 -4.76 -11.75
N ALA A 84 -1.75 -4.22 -11.60
CA ALA A 84 -1.30 -3.03 -12.30
C ALA A 84 -0.35 -3.41 -13.44
N ILE A 85 -0.75 -3.07 -14.67
CA ILE A 85 -0.10 -3.44 -15.91
C ILE A 85 0.59 -2.21 -16.50
N LYS A 86 1.91 -2.26 -16.62
CA LYS A 86 2.71 -1.20 -17.22
C LYS A 86 2.49 -1.18 -18.73
N THR A 87 2.26 -0.01 -19.29
CA THR A 87 1.86 0.24 -20.69
C THR A 87 2.96 0.03 -21.76
N VAL A 88 4.15 -0.47 -21.38
CA VAL A 88 5.35 -0.55 -22.26
C VAL A 88 5.10 -1.26 -23.59
N TYR A 89 4.21 -2.25 -23.62
CA TYR A 89 3.96 -3.12 -24.78
C TYR A 89 2.52 -3.05 -25.32
N GLU A 90 1.74 -2.01 -25.00
CA GLU A 90 0.31 -1.93 -25.37
C GLU A 90 -0.43 -3.24 -25.03
N PRO A 91 -0.52 -3.59 -23.74
CA PRO A 91 -0.95 -4.93 -23.32
C PRO A 91 -2.34 -5.27 -23.87
N PRO A 92 -2.52 -6.42 -24.55
CA PRO A 92 -3.81 -6.82 -25.07
C PRO A 92 -4.72 -7.22 -23.90
N ILE A 93 -5.74 -6.41 -23.63
CA ILE A 93 -6.77 -6.71 -22.65
C ILE A 93 -8.05 -7.11 -23.38
N SER A 94 -8.38 -8.40 -23.33
CA SER A 94 -9.59 -8.94 -23.93
C SER A 94 -10.86 -8.64 -23.13
N ASP A 95 -12.02 -8.80 -23.76
CA ASP A 95 -13.32 -8.68 -23.10
C ASP A 95 -13.51 -9.76 -22.03
N ALA A 96 -12.94 -10.95 -22.22
CA ALA A 96 -12.97 -12.03 -21.23
C ALA A 96 -12.25 -11.63 -19.94
N VAL A 97 -11.09 -10.96 -20.05
CA VAL A 97 -10.35 -10.43 -18.91
C VAL A 97 -11.16 -9.35 -18.18
N ARG A 98 -11.82 -8.44 -18.92
CA ARG A 98 -12.66 -7.38 -18.33
C ARG A 98 -13.86 -7.97 -17.58
N ALA A 99 -14.57 -8.92 -18.18
CA ALA A 99 -15.71 -9.57 -17.56
C ALA A 99 -15.29 -10.39 -16.32
N ALA A 100 -14.16 -11.09 -16.39
CA ALA A 100 -13.62 -11.83 -15.25
C ALA A 100 -13.23 -10.89 -14.10
N SER A 101 -12.57 -9.76 -14.40
CA SER A 101 -12.20 -8.73 -13.43
C SER A 101 -13.40 -8.25 -12.64
N GLU A 102 -14.48 -7.88 -13.33
CA GLU A 102 -15.72 -7.43 -12.70
C GLU A 102 -16.36 -8.55 -11.87
N ALA A 103 -16.45 -9.77 -12.41
CA ALA A 103 -17.09 -10.90 -11.74
C ALA A 103 -16.33 -11.36 -10.47
N CYS A 104 -15.01 -11.30 -10.45
CA CYS A 104 -14.20 -11.64 -9.27
C CYS A 104 -13.89 -10.44 -8.37
N GLY A 105 -14.25 -9.22 -8.80
CA GLY A 105 -13.98 -7.97 -8.09
C GLY A 105 -12.48 -7.65 -7.95
N VAL A 106 -11.62 -8.17 -8.83
CA VAL A 106 -10.19 -7.87 -8.86
C VAL A 106 -9.95 -6.78 -9.91
N PRO A 107 -9.63 -5.53 -9.51
CA PRO A 107 -9.43 -4.45 -10.45
C PRO A 107 -8.12 -4.58 -11.23
N LEU A 108 -8.16 -4.20 -12.50
CA LEU A 108 -6.98 -4.06 -13.35
C LEU A 108 -6.75 -2.58 -13.66
N TYR A 109 -5.49 -2.18 -13.65
CA TYR A 109 -5.08 -0.84 -13.99
C TYR A 109 -4.03 -0.89 -15.09
N LEU A 110 -4.13 -0.01 -16.08
CA LEU A 110 -3.00 0.37 -16.91
C LEU A 110 -2.25 1.48 -16.18
N TYR A 111 -0.92 1.47 -16.21
CA TYR A 111 -0.16 2.53 -15.58
C TYR A 111 1.11 2.93 -16.32
N ASP A 112 1.44 4.23 -16.21
CA ASP A 112 2.73 4.82 -16.52
C ASP A 112 3.45 5.20 -15.22
N GLY A 113 4.79 5.28 -15.28
CA GLY A 113 5.60 5.76 -14.15
C GLY A 113 6.90 4.99 -13.98
N ALA A 114 7.33 4.79 -12.74
CA ALA A 114 8.59 4.14 -12.39
C ALA A 114 8.61 2.63 -12.73
N TYR A 115 9.78 2.02 -12.63
CA TYR A 115 9.97 0.58 -12.79
C TYR A 115 9.27 -0.22 -11.68
N HIS A 116 8.98 -1.51 -11.93
CA HIS A 116 8.25 -2.37 -10.99
C HIS A 116 8.91 -2.40 -9.61
N GLU A 117 10.24 -2.41 -9.55
CA GLU A 117 11.03 -2.45 -8.33
C GLU A 117 10.83 -1.19 -7.50
N THR A 118 10.77 -0.01 -8.13
CA THR A 118 10.53 1.26 -7.44
C THR A 118 9.09 1.32 -6.91
N VAL A 119 8.11 0.89 -7.72
CA VAL A 119 6.71 0.82 -7.31
C VAL A 119 6.55 -0.15 -6.13
N ALA A 120 7.14 -1.34 -6.23
CA ALA A 120 7.11 -2.36 -5.18
C ALA A 120 7.77 -1.85 -3.89
N TYR A 121 8.94 -1.20 -3.99
CA TYR A 121 9.64 -0.63 -2.84
C TYR A 121 8.78 0.40 -2.10
N GLN A 122 8.21 1.38 -2.82
CA GLN A 122 7.36 2.41 -2.19
C GLN A 122 6.11 1.79 -1.56
N SER A 123 5.51 0.80 -2.23
CA SER A 123 4.33 0.09 -1.75
C SER A 123 4.60 -0.69 -0.47
N LEU A 124 5.70 -1.47 -0.44
CA LEU A 124 6.11 -2.23 0.73
C LEU A 124 6.46 -1.32 1.91
N ALA A 125 7.10 -0.18 1.64
CA ALA A 125 7.39 0.83 2.66
C ALA A 125 6.10 1.41 3.27
N LEU A 126 5.07 1.68 2.45
CA LEU A 126 3.77 2.16 2.94
C LEU A 126 3.06 1.10 3.79
N ILE A 127 3.03 -0.16 3.32
CA ILE A 127 2.44 -1.29 4.06
C ILE A 127 3.13 -1.50 5.40
N GLN A 128 4.46 -1.45 5.43
CA GLN A 128 5.22 -1.60 6.67
C GLN A 128 4.93 -0.44 7.65
N ARG A 129 4.88 0.79 7.15
CA ARG A 129 4.57 1.97 7.98
C ARG A 129 3.18 1.89 8.60
N ASP A 130 2.16 1.48 7.84
CA ASP A 130 0.80 1.30 8.36
C ASP A 130 0.76 0.23 9.47
N ARG A 131 1.50 -0.89 9.28
CA ARG A 131 1.64 -1.92 10.31
C ARG A 131 2.30 -1.38 11.59
N ASP A 132 3.40 -0.64 11.44
CA ASP A 132 4.12 -0.08 12.58
C ASP A 132 3.25 0.91 13.37
N GLU A 133 2.45 1.73 12.69
CA GLU A 133 1.51 2.66 13.36
C GLU A 133 0.36 1.92 14.06
N LEU A 134 -0.18 0.85 13.47
CA LEU A 134 -1.20 0.02 14.12
C LEU A 134 -0.66 -0.68 15.37
N ASP A 135 0.57 -1.19 15.32
CA ASP A 135 1.22 -1.84 16.46
C ASP A 135 1.48 -0.85 17.60
N LYS A 136 1.90 0.38 17.30
CA LYS A 136 2.01 1.46 18.29
C LYS A 136 0.66 1.81 18.91
N GLY A 137 -0.41 1.92 18.11
CA GLY A 137 -1.76 2.19 18.60
C GLY A 137 -2.23 1.13 19.59
N ARG A 138 -2.08 -0.15 19.24
CA ARG A 138 -2.42 -1.26 20.13
C ARG A 138 -1.64 -1.23 21.44
N ALA A 139 -0.35 -0.96 21.36
CA ALA A 139 0.48 -0.90 22.55
C ALA A 139 0.13 0.30 23.45
N LEU A 140 -0.34 1.42 22.88
CA LEU A 140 -0.89 2.55 23.62
C LEU A 140 -2.23 2.19 24.29
N ASP A 141 -3.13 1.48 23.61
CA ASP A 141 -4.39 1.02 24.20
C ASP A 141 -4.14 0.10 25.39
N GLU A 142 -3.21 -0.85 25.26
CA GLU A 142 -2.81 -1.70 26.40
C GLU A 142 -2.18 -0.90 27.55
N LEU A 143 -1.49 0.20 27.24
CA LEU A 143 -0.94 1.11 28.23
C LEU A 143 -2.05 1.81 29.02
N MET A 144 -3.10 2.26 28.35
CA MET A 144 -4.24 2.94 28.98
C MET A 144 -5.08 2.00 29.85
N VAL A 145 -5.13 0.71 29.50
CA VAL A 145 -5.79 -0.31 30.33
C VAL A 145 -4.96 -0.63 31.59
N ALA A 146 -3.64 -0.49 31.55
CA ALA A 146 -2.79 -0.70 32.72
C ALA A 146 -2.96 0.44 33.74
N HIS A 147 -3.34 0.11 34.98
CA HIS A 147 -3.49 1.09 36.07
C HIS A 147 -2.22 1.24 36.92
N ASP A 148 -1.10 0.70 36.48
CA ASP A 148 0.18 0.70 37.19
C ASP A 148 1.15 1.70 36.57
N GLY A 149 1.47 2.77 37.30
CA GLY A 149 2.27 3.89 36.83
C GLY A 149 3.71 3.54 36.44
N ASP A 150 4.33 2.54 37.07
CA ASP A 150 5.71 2.13 36.72
C ASP A 150 5.73 1.27 35.46
N ARG A 151 4.72 0.40 35.30
CA ARG A 151 4.50 -0.37 34.07
C ARG A 151 4.16 0.54 32.90
N VAL A 152 3.39 1.61 33.16
CA VAL A 152 3.09 2.65 32.17
C VAL A 152 4.37 3.37 31.74
N ARG A 153 5.22 3.78 32.69
CA ARG A 153 6.48 4.48 32.39
C ARG A 153 7.45 3.64 31.55
N MET A 154 7.66 2.37 31.90
CA MET A 154 8.55 1.48 31.13
C MET A 154 8.06 1.27 29.70
N ARG A 155 6.77 0.97 29.51
CA ARG A 155 6.22 0.75 28.16
C ARG A 155 6.21 2.02 27.32
N LEU A 156 5.87 3.17 27.89
CA LEU A 156 5.91 4.45 27.19
C LEU A 156 7.34 4.78 26.71
N SER A 157 8.35 4.54 27.55
CA SER A 157 9.76 4.76 27.18
C SER A 157 10.19 3.85 26.01
N SER A 158 9.73 2.60 26.01
CA SER A 158 9.97 1.65 24.90
C SER A 158 9.26 2.06 23.60
N LEU A 159 8.08 2.69 23.67
CA LEU A 159 7.31 3.10 22.49
C LEU A 159 7.90 4.34 21.81
N VAL A 160 8.27 5.33 22.63
CA VAL A 160 8.70 6.66 22.14
C VAL A 160 10.22 6.69 21.93
N GLY A 161 10.96 5.68 22.42
CA GLY A 161 12.41 5.55 22.25
C GLY A 161 13.22 6.59 23.04
N VAL A 162 12.59 7.26 24.01
CA VAL A 162 13.21 8.30 24.85
C VAL A 162 13.15 7.90 26.32
N THR A 163 14.22 8.21 27.05
CA THR A 163 14.32 7.98 28.50
C THR A 163 14.18 9.31 29.24
N GLY A 164 13.20 9.42 30.13
CA GLY A 164 12.95 10.66 30.88
C GLY A 164 11.80 10.55 31.87
N SER A 165 11.81 11.39 32.91
CA SER A 165 10.75 11.44 33.94
C SER A 165 9.55 12.29 33.55
N LYS A 166 9.63 13.04 32.44
CA LYS A 166 8.57 13.91 31.92
C LYS A 166 8.46 13.74 30.41
N LEU A 167 7.25 13.46 29.92
CA LEU A 167 6.88 13.52 28.51
C LEU A 167 5.98 14.74 28.31
N GLN A 168 6.34 15.62 27.38
CA GLN A 168 5.46 16.69 26.92
C GLN A 168 4.86 16.26 25.59
N CYS A 169 3.53 16.15 25.55
CA CYS A 169 2.78 15.74 24.37
C CYS A 169 1.95 16.92 23.88
N PHE A 170 2.05 17.24 22.59
CA PHE A 170 1.30 18.31 21.95
C PHE A 170 0.40 17.68 20.87
N ALA A 171 -0.90 17.88 20.99
CA ALA A 171 -1.88 17.42 20.02
C ALA A 171 -2.36 18.60 19.17
N PHE A 172 -2.27 18.47 17.86
CA PHE A 172 -2.71 19.48 16.90
C PHE A 172 -3.89 18.94 16.12
N ALA A 173 -4.96 19.73 15.99
CA ALA A 173 -6.11 19.42 15.16
C ALA A 173 -6.25 20.49 14.08
N LEU A 174 -6.21 20.08 12.81
CA LEU A 174 -6.49 20.95 11.67
C LEU A 174 -7.98 21.27 11.63
N ARG A 175 -8.32 22.57 11.61
CA ARG A 175 -9.71 23.02 11.37
C ARG A 175 -10.01 23.34 9.90
N ALA A 176 -9.00 23.46 9.03
CA ALA A 176 -9.20 23.65 7.58
C ALA A 176 -7.93 23.29 6.77
N GLY A 177 -8.10 22.31 5.87
CA GLY A 177 -7.39 21.89 4.63
C GLY A 177 -6.01 22.35 4.18
N ASP A 178 -5.23 23.17 4.88
CA ASP A 178 -3.89 23.58 4.43
C ASP A 178 -2.79 22.78 5.15
N THR A 179 -2.34 21.71 4.48
CA THR A 179 -1.25 20.84 4.93
C THR A 179 0.08 21.58 5.04
N CYS A 180 0.34 22.60 4.23
CA CYS A 180 1.60 23.36 4.29
C CYS A 180 1.70 24.20 5.58
N SER A 181 0.60 24.84 5.97
CA SER A 181 0.52 25.57 7.24
C SER A 181 0.66 24.65 8.46
N PHE A 182 0.20 23.41 8.36
CA PHE A 182 0.34 22.41 9.43
C PHE A 182 1.80 21.99 9.65
N TYR A 183 2.55 21.69 8.59
CA TYR A 183 3.96 21.35 8.70
C TYR A 183 4.80 22.52 9.24
N ALA A 184 4.53 23.75 8.79
CA ALA A 184 5.20 24.93 9.35
C ALA A 184 4.95 25.11 10.86
N MET A 185 3.74 24.80 11.33
CA MET A 185 3.39 24.86 12.75
C MET A 185 4.09 23.75 13.55
N LEU A 186 4.13 22.53 13.02
CA LEU A 186 4.87 21.39 13.59
C LEU A 186 6.37 21.67 13.71
N ASP A 187 6.96 22.24 12.67
CA ASP A 187 8.38 22.61 12.65
C ASP A 187 8.67 23.71 13.68
N SER A 188 7.79 24.71 13.79
CA SER A 188 7.93 25.80 14.77
C SER A 188 7.89 25.30 16.21
N VAL A 189 6.98 24.36 16.52
CA VAL A 189 6.90 23.76 17.86
C VAL A 189 8.11 22.86 18.14
N SER A 190 8.53 22.06 17.16
CA SER A 190 9.72 21.20 17.29
C SER A 190 10.98 22.03 17.54
N LEU A 191 11.14 23.17 16.85
CA LEU A 191 12.27 24.08 17.03
C LEU A 191 12.27 24.74 18.41
N ALA A 192 11.10 25.19 18.88
CA ALA A 192 10.95 25.80 20.21
C ALA A 192 11.28 24.83 21.34
N MET A 193 10.98 23.53 21.15
CA MET A 193 11.30 22.48 22.11
C MET A 193 12.79 22.07 22.09
N ALA A 194 13.49 22.26 20.98
CA ALA A 194 14.92 21.97 20.87
C ALA A 194 15.82 23.07 21.46
N GLY A 195 15.32 24.31 21.58
CA GLY A 195 16.07 25.48 22.05
C GLY A 195 16.03 25.74 23.56
N GLY A 196 15.35 24.91 24.35
CA GLY A 196 15.13 25.10 25.79
C GLY A 196 16.02 24.25 26.70
N GLY A 197 17.32 24.16 26.39
CA GLY A 197 18.34 23.52 27.22
C GLY A 197 19.10 24.53 28.07
#